data_AF-A0A3A6PG63-F1
#
_entry.id   AF-A0A3A6PG63-F1
#
_cell.length_a   1.000
_cell.length_b   1.000
_cell.length_c   1.000
_cell.angle_alpha   90.00
_cell.angle_beta   90.00
_cell.angle_gamma   90.00
#
_symmetry.space_group_name_H-M   'P 1'
#
loop_
_entity.id
_entity.type
_entity.pdbx_description
1 polymer ?
#
loop_
_entity_poly.entity_id
_entity_poly.type
_entity_poly.pdbx_seq_one_letter_code
_entity_poly.pdbx_strand_id
1 'polypeptide(L)' 'MFILSIVLLPMGLVMLIQPQWIWAISEEWKSNDATEPSDLYLLSTRLGGVVSTLVGLGGIIASFFL' A
#
# COMPACT_ATOMS: atom_id res chain seq x y z
N MET A 1 -9.17 1.46 16.41
CA MET A 1 -8.15 2.20 15.63
C MET A 1 -6.87 1.40 15.49
N PHE A 2 -6.33 0.86 16.58
CA PHE A 2 -5.12 0.04 16.58
C PHE A 2 -5.06 -1.12 15.56
N ILE A 3 -6.12 -1.95 15.46
CA ILE A 3 -6.16 -3.10 14.52
C ILE A 3 -6.02 -2.62 13.06
N LEU A 4 -6.72 -1.56 12.68
CA LEU A 4 -6.60 -0.97 11.34
C LEU A 4 -5.19 -0.45 11.08
N SER A 5 -4.57 0.18 12.08
CA SER A 5 -3.21 0.72 11.98
C SER A 5 -2.16 -0.37 11.80
N ILE A 6 -2.32 -1.51 12.46
CA ILE A 6 -1.46 -2.69 12.29
C ILE A 6 -1.52 -3.27 10.88
N VAL A 7 -2.66 -3.14 10.18
CA VAL A 7 -2.80 -3.61 8.79
C VAL A 7 -2.28 -2.56 7.81
N LEU A 8 -2.67 -1.29 8.00
CA LEU A 8 -2.34 -0.20 7.09
C LEU A 8 -0.85 0.11 7.03
N LEU A 9 -0.14 0.04 8.17
CA LEU A 9 1.29 0.34 8.21
C LEU A 9 2.14 -0.62 7.34
N PRO A 10 2.09 -1.95 7.53
CA PRO A 10 2.85 -2.87 6.69
C PRO A 10 2.35 -2.85 5.24
N MET A 11 1.03 -2.75 5.01
CA MET A 11 0.48 -2.65 3.65
C MET A 11 1.01 -1.41 2.93
N GLY A 12 1.01 -0.24 3.59
CA GLY A 12 1.55 0.99 3.04
C GLY A 12 3.05 0.89 2.73
N LEU A 13 3.82 0.22 3.59
CA LEU A 13 5.25 -0.03 3.35
C LEU A 13 5.48 -0.93 2.14
N VAL A 14 4.69 -2.00 1.97
CA VAL A 14 4.77 -2.87 0.79
C VAL A 14 4.44 -2.08 -0.48
N MET A 15 3.38 -1.27 -0.46
CA MET A 15 3.00 -0.40 -1.59
C MET A 15 4.09 0.63 -1.95
N LEU A 16 4.85 1.10 -0.97
CA LEU A 16 5.96 2.03 -1.15
C LEU A 16 7.21 1.37 -1.75
N ILE A 17 7.63 0.24 -1.17
CA ILE A 17 8.91 -0.42 -1.48
C ILE A 17 8.78 -1.33 -2.70
N GLN A 18 7.68 -2.07 -2.81
CA GLN A 18 7.44 -3.11 -3.82
C GLN A 18 6.04 -2.97 -4.46
N PRO A 19 5.73 -1.85 -5.14
CA PRO A 19 4.44 -1.67 -5.82
C PRO A 19 4.17 -2.72 -6.92
N GLN A 20 5.23 -3.33 -7.49
CA GLN A 20 5.09 -4.41 -8.48
C GLN A 20 4.45 -5.67 -7.88
N TRP A 21 4.71 -5.99 -6.61
CA TRP A 21 4.07 -7.12 -5.94
C TRP A 21 2.57 -6.87 -5.74
N ILE A 22 2.20 -5.63 -5.40
CA ILE A 22 0.79 -5.24 -5.28
C ILE A 22 0.10 -5.40 -6.64
N TRP A 23 0.73 -4.94 -7.72
CA TRP A 23 0.23 -5.12 -9.08
C TRP A 23 0.04 -6.59 -9.48
N ALA A 24 1.04 -7.44 -9.19
CA ALA A 24 0.99 -8.87 -9.51
C ALA A 24 -0.23 -9.56 -8.86
N ILE A 25 -0.53 -9.17 -7.62
CA ILE A 25 -1.66 -9.74 -6.88
C ILE A 25 -3.00 -9.15 -7.32
N SER A 26 -3.06 -7.85 -7.63
CA SER A 26 -4.34 -7.15 -7.86
C SER A 26 -4.76 -7.06 -9.32
N GLU A 27 -3.80 -6.97 -10.25
CA GLU A 27 -4.04 -6.49 -11.60
C GLU A 27 -3.53 -7.44 -12.69
N GLU A 28 -2.43 -8.15 -12.46
CA GLU A 28 -1.80 -9.04 -13.47
C GLU A 28 -2.78 -10.06 -14.04
N TRP A 29 -3.59 -10.68 -13.18
CA TRP A 29 -4.56 -11.71 -13.59
C TRP A 29 -5.78 -11.18 -14.36
N LYS A 30 -6.00 -9.86 -14.42
CA LYS A 30 -7.19 -9.27 -15.07
C LYS A 30 -7.06 -9.17 -16.59
N SER A 31 -5.85 -9.27 -17.12
CA SER A 31 -5.58 -9.18 -18.56
C SER A 31 -4.61 -10.26 -18.99
N ASN A 32 -4.94 -10.99 -20.06
CA ASN A 32 -4.04 -11.97 -20.65
C ASN A 32 -2.76 -11.34 -21.25
N ASP A 33 -2.78 -10.03 -21.53
CA ASP A 33 -1.66 -9.29 -22.15
C ASP A 33 -0.91 -8.40 -21.15
N ALA A 34 -1.29 -8.40 -19.87
CA ALA A 34 -0.62 -7.60 -18.86
C ALA A 34 0.73 -8.25 -18.48
N THR A 35 1.82 -7.75 -19.08
CA THR A 35 3.18 -8.23 -18.79
C THR A 35 3.90 -7.39 -17.74
N GLU A 36 3.59 -6.09 -17.63
CA GLU A 36 4.17 -5.21 -16.61
C GLU A 36 3.20 -4.12 -16.12
N PRO A 37 3.38 -3.60 -14.89
CA PRO A 37 2.65 -2.44 -14.42
C PRO A 37 3.01 -1.18 -15.18
N SER A 38 2.01 -0.34 -15.46
CA SER A 38 2.25 0.99 -16.00
C SER A 38 2.91 1.92 -14.96
N ASP A 39 3.66 2.92 -15.44
CA ASP A 39 4.26 3.95 -14.59
C ASP A 39 3.22 4.69 -13.73
N LEU A 40 2.04 4.94 -14.29
CA LEU A 40 0.93 5.55 -13.57
C LEU A 40 0.47 4.68 -12.40
N TYR A 41 0.37 3.36 -12.60
CA TYR A 41 0.02 2.42 -11.55
C TYR A 41 1.08 2.40 -10.44
N LEU A 42 2.36 2.37 -10.80
CA LEU A 42 3.46 2.40 -9.84
C LEU A 42 3.45 3.68 -9.01
N LEU A 43 3.24 4.83 -9.66
CA LEU A 43 3.15 6.13 -9.00
C LEU A 43 1.94 6.20 -8.06
N SER A 44 0.74 5.83 -8.54
CA SER A 44 -0.47 5.88 -7.73
C SER A 44 -0.41 4.92 -6.54
N THR A 45 0.19 3.74 -6.73
CA THR A 45 0.37 2.75 -5.66
C THR A 45 1.34 3.27 -4.60
N ARG A 46 2.45 3.88 -5.01
CA ARG A 46 3.39 4.51 -4.06
C ARG A 46 2.75 5.66 -3.30
N LEU A 47 1.96 6.51 -3.97
CA LEU A 47 1.22 7.60 -3.30
C LEU A 47 0.21 7.05 -2.29
N GLY A 48 -0.56 6.02 -2.65
CA GLY A 48 -1.44 5.30 -1.73
C GLY A 48 -0.68 4.67 -0.56
N GLY A 49 0.52 4.16 -0.83
CA GLY A 49 1.45 3.62 0.18
C GLY A 49 1.89 4.67 1.19
N VAL A 50 2.31 5.86 0.74
CA VAL A 50 2.66 6.99 1.62
C VAL A 50 1.51 7.34 2.55
N VAL A 51 0.31 7.52 2.00
CA VAL A 51 -0.89 7.86 2.81
C VAL A 51 -1.18 6.75 3.81
N SER A 52 -1.17 5.49 3.37
CA SER A 52 -1.46 4.34 4.24
C SER A 52 -0.44 4.18 5.35
N THR A 53 0.85 4.39 5.07
CA THR A 53 1.92 4.37 6.07
C THR A 53 1.76 5.51 7.08
N LEU A 54 1.46 6.73 6.64
CA LEU A 54 1.25 7.88 7.53
C LEU A 54 0.03 7.67 8.44
N VAL A 55 -1.08 7.20 7.88
CA VAL A 55 -2.31 6.89 8.65
C VAL A 55 -2.07 5.74 9.62
N GLY A 56 -1.37 4.68 9.18
CA GLY A 56 -1.01 3.56 10.03
C GLY A 56 -0.13 3.99 11.20
N LEU A 57 0.93 4.75 10.92
CA LEU A 57 1.86 5.23 11.95
C LEU A 57 1.17 6.19 12.92
N GLY A 58 0.43 7.17 12.40
CA GLY A 58 -0.35 8.11 13.20
C GLY A 58 -1.39 7.41 14.07
N GLY A 59 -2.06 6.38 13.55
CA GLY A 59 -3.02 5.60 14.32
C GLY A 59 -2.41 4.71 15.41
N ILE A 60 -1.20 4.16 15.19
CA ILE A 60 -0.44 3.48 16.25
C ILE A 60 -0.10 4.48 17.36
N ILE A 61 0.51 5.61 17.00
CA ILE A 61 0.87 6.68 17.96
C ILE A 61 -0.38 7.11 18.73
N ALA A 62 -1.45 7.48 18.04
CA ALA A 62 -2.70 7.89 18.69
C ALA A 62 -3.22 6.82 19.66
N SER A 63 -3.14 5.53 19.33
CA SER A 63 -3.61 4.45 20.20
C SER A 63 -2.78 4.25 21.48
N PHE A 64 -1.57 4.80 21.55
CA PHE A 64 -0.72 4.77 22.74
C PHE A 64 -0.82 6.03 23.60
N PHE A 65 -1.25 7.16 23.02
CA PHE A 65 -1.28 8.46 23.68
C PHE A 65 -2.70 8.99 23.99
N LEU A 66 -3.74 8.42 23.36
CA LEU A 66 -5.16 8.69 23.60
C LEU A 66 -5.85 7.41 24.08
#